data_AF-A0A849DWV3-F1
#
_entry.id   AF-A0A849DWV3-F1
#
_cell.length_a   1.000
_cell.length_b   1.000
_cell.length_c   1.000
_cell.angle_alpha   90.00
_cell.angle_beta   90.00
_cell.angle_gamma   90.00
#
_symmetry.space_group_name_H-M   'P 1'
#
loop_
_entity.id
_entity.type
_entity.pdbx_description
1 polymer ?
#
loop_
_entity_poly.entity_id
_entity_poly.type
_entity_poly.pdbx_seq_one_letter_code
_entity_poly.pdbx_strand_id
1 'polypeptide(L)'
;FDSSSSTHLDTTRIGDCPLCGKEVIKGKNAYGCSGWKEGCAFVLETEYKGLKLTPNQIQVLLQMHILPYPVHIDDQLRLLLLSTQGDLLDIDLPSADRQKSAKAGDRPAKRKKPPAKPKAD
;
A
#
# COMPACT_ATOMS: atom_id res chain seq x y z
N PHE A 1 8.30 20.70 -28.49
CA PHE A 1 9.47 21.02 -27.67
C PHE A 1 8.92 21.12 -26.25
N ASP A 2 8.95 20.09 -25.43
CA ASP A 2 10.00 19.13 -25.08
C ASP A 2 9.33 17.76 -24.78
N SER A 3 9.52 16.75 -25.64
CA SER A 3 10.46 15.63 -25.43
C SER A 3 10.31 14.92 -24.09
N SER A 4 9.61 13.77 -24.12
CA SER A 4 10.01 12.55 -23.41
C SER A 4 10.19 12.63 -21.89
N SER A 5 9.10 12.78 -21.11
CA SER A 5 9.15 12.42 -19.68
C SER A 5 8.91 10.92 -19.51
N SER A 6 9.95 10.12 -19.75
CA SER A 6 10.09 8.86 -19.02
C SER A 6 10.10 9.22 -17.54
N THR A 7 9.25 8.62 -16.72
CA THR A 7 9.15 8.81 -15.27
C THR A 7 10.50 8.54 -14.59
N HIS A 8 11.38 9.52 -14.58
CA HIS A 8 12.69 9.43 -13.96
C HIS A 8 12.61 10.15 -12.63
N LEU A 9 12.89 9.42 -11.55
CA LEU A 9 12.97 10.01 -10.21
C LEU A 9 14.16 10.96 -10.17
N ASP A 10 13.94 12.19 -9.71
CA ASP A 10 15.01 13.16 -9.52
C ASP A 10 15.83 12.74 -8.30
N THR A 11 17.01 12.16 -8.51
CA THR A 11 17.89 11.70 -7.41
C THR A 11 18.57 12.84 -6.65
N THR A 12 18.54 14.06 -7.20
CA THR A 12 19.13 15.26 -6.60
C THR A 12 18.23 15.92 -5.56
N ARG A 13 16.92 15.65 -5.60
CA ARG A 13 15.91 16.27 -4.73
C ARG A 13 15.05 15.20 -4.08
N ILE A 14 14.60 15.45 -2.85
CA ILE A 14 13.72 14.53 -2.15
C ILE A 14 12.31 14.59 -2.77
N GLY A 15 11.81 15.78 -3.06
CA GLY A 15 10.52 16.01 -3.68
C GLY A 15 9.88 17.29 -3.17
N ASP A 16 8.71 17.60 -3.72
CA ASP A 16 7.98 18.82 -3.42
C ASP A 16 6.88 18.56 -2.38
N CYS A 17 6.58 19.58 -1.60
CA CYS A 17 5.57 19.50 -0.55
C CYS A 17 4.17 19.46 -1.20
N PRO A 18 3.32 18.47 -0.86
CA PRO A 18 1.98 18.37 -1.44
C PRO A 18 1.07 19.55 -1.07
N LEU A 19 1.31 20.21 0.07
CA LEU A 19 0.50 21.33 0.55
C LEU A 19 0.83 22.66 -0.14
N CYS A 20 2.10 22.93 -0.42
CA CYS A 20 2.54 24.26 -0.87
C CYS A 20 3.55 24.25 -2.03
N GLY A 21 3.95 23.09 -2.55
CA GLY A 21 4.84 22.94 -3.70
C GLY A 21 6.31 23.33 -3.47
N LYS A 22 6.71 23.58 -2.22
CA LYS A 22 8.11 23.90 -1.89
C LYS A 22 8.92 22.64 -1.62
N GLU A 23 10.25 22.76 -1.70
CA GLU A 23 11.14 21.63 -1.45
C GLU A 23 10.97 21.04 -0.04
N VAL A 24 10.97 19.71 0.04
CA VAL A 24 10.95 18.97 1.30
C VAL A 24 12.38 18.70 1.77
N ILE A 25 12.63 18.97 3.05
CA ILE A 25 13.92 18.79 3.70
C ILE A 25 13.90 17.57 4.63
N LYS A 26 15.02 16.86 4.70
CA LYS A 26 15.19 15.70 5.58
C LYS A 26 15.55 16.14 7.00
N GLY A 27 14.73 15.75 7.97
CA GLY A 27 15.02 15.83 9.40
C GLY A 27 15.60 14.52 9.97
N LYS A 28 15.58 14.38 11.29
CA LYS A 28 16.09 13.18 11.98
C LYS A 28 15.19 11.95 11.78
N ASN A 29 13.90 12.11 12.06
CA ASN A 29 12.88 11.04 12.00
C ASN A 29 11.68 11.42 11.12
N ALA A 30 11.76 12.56 10.43
CA ALA A 30 10.67 13.08 9.61
C ALA A 30 11.20 13.98 8.51
N TYR A 31 10.39 14.21 7.49
CA TYR A 31 10.64 15.04 6.33
C TYR A 31 9.66 16.21 6.37
N GLY A 32 10.19 17.42 6.48
CA GLY A 32 9.38 18.63 6.65
C GLY A 32 9.43 19.52 5.41
N CYS A 33 8.41 20.34 5.20
CA CYS A 33 8.47 21.38 4.16
C CYS A 33 9.51 22.45 4.52
N SER A 34 10.35 22.89 3.58
CA SER A 34 11.27 24.02 3.76
C SER A 34 10.58 25.33 4.16
N GLY A 35 9.32 25.51 3.71
CA GLY A 35 8.46 26.64 4.05
C GLY A 35 7.76 26.54 5.39
N TRP A 36 8.19 25.68 6.31
CA TRP A 36 7.56 25.54 7.63
C TRP A 36 7.52 26.85 8.42
N LYS A 37 8.55 27.70 8.27
CA LYS A 37 8.59 29.04 8.89
C LYS A 37 7.56 30.02 8.30
N GLU A 38 7.06 29.74 7.11
CA GLU A 38 6.06 30.55 6.42
C GLU A 38 4.63 30.04 6.66
N GLY A 39 4.46 29.03 7.52
CA GLY A 39 3.16 28.49 7.93
C GLY A 39 2.77 27.15 7.31
N CYS A 40 3.65 26.50 6.52
CA CYS A 40 3.36 25.16 6.00
C CYS A 40 3.59 24.10 7.08
N ALA A 41 2.53 23.41 7.51
CA ALA A 41 2.57 22.40 8.57
C ALA A 41 2.90 20.97 8.07
N PHE A 42 3.33 20.82 6.81
CA PHE A 42 3.61 19.50 6.24
C PHE A 42 4.80 18.82 6.93
N VAL A 43 4.53 17.64 7.50
CA VAL A 43 5.53 16.76 8.11
C VAL A 43 5.19 15.32 7.74
N LEU A 44 6.14 14.62 7.14
CA LEU A 44 6.04 13.21 6.78
C LEU A 44 7.00 12.39 7.65
N GLU A 45 6.46 11.56 8.54
CA GLU A 45 7.27 10.72 9.42
C GLU A 45 7.92 9.55 8.67
N THR A 46 9.08 9.09 9.14
CA THR A 46 9.75 7.90 8.58
C THR A 46 9.13 6.59 9.06
N GLU A 47 8.19 6.65 9.99
CA GLU A 47 7.49 5.49 10.54
C GLU A 47 5.99 5.66 10.31
N TYR A 48 5.36 4.63 9.74
CA TYR A 48 3.93 4.63 9.46
C TYR A 48 3.36 3.25 9.81
N LYS A 49 2.50 3.17 10.83
CA LYS A 49 1.86 1.89 11.26
C LYS A 49 2.88 0.74 11.42
N GLY A 50 4.03 1.02 12.04
CA GLY A 50 5.11 0.04 12.24
C GLY A 50 6.00 -0.23 11.00
N LEU A 51 5.66 0.33 9.84
CA LEU A 51 6.52 0.31 8.66
C LEU A 51 7.56 1.44 8.75
N LYS A 52 8.84 1.09 8.61
CA LYS A 52 9.92 2.07 8.44
C LYS A 52 10.12 2.39 6.96
N LEU A 53 9.81 3.62 6.58
CA LEU A 53 9.98 4.13 5.23
C LEU A 53 11.44 4.50 4.96
N THR A 54 12.00 3.91 3.91
CA THR A 54 13.34 4.25 3.41
C THR A 54 13.35 5.62 2.73
N PRO A 55 14.51 6.31 2.65
CA PRO A 55 14.61 7.58 1.94
C PRO A 55 14.11 7.52 0.49
N ASN A 56 14.35 6.40 -0.19
CA ASN A 56 13.87 6.18 -1.57
C ASN A 56 12.34 6.02 -1.62
N GLN A 57 11.73 5.32 -0.66
CA GLN A 57 10.27 5.23 -0.56
C GLN A 57 9.65 6.61 -0.37
N ILE A 58 10.24 7.43 0.51
CA ILE A 58 9.76 8.78 0.79
C ILE A 58 9.91 9.67 -0.44
N GLN A 59 11.03 9.57 -1.15
CA GLN A 59 11.24 10.27 -2.41
C GLN A 59 10.19 9.88 -3.46
N VAL A 60 9.91 8.59 -3.60
CA VAL A 60 8.85 8.10 -4.51
C VAL A 60 7.48 8.61 -4.09
N LEU A 61 7.15 8.59 -2.79
CA LEU A 61 5.88 9.15 -2.29
C LEU A 61 5.75 10.64 -2.57
N LEU A 62 6.83 11.41 -2.45
CA LEU A 62 6.81 12.86 -2.68
C LEU A 62 6.81 13.24 -4.16
N GLN A 63 7.48 12.46 -5.02
CA GLN A 63 7.57 12.75 -6.46
C GLN A 63 6.42 12.13 -7.26
N MET A 64 5.94 10.94 -6.87
CA MET A 64 4.90 10.20 -7.60
C MET A 64 3.55 10.18 -6.88
N HIS A 65 3.46 10.60 -5.61
CA HIS A 65 2.27 10.48 -4.77
C HIS A 65 1.79 9.04 -4.49
N ILE A 66 2.53 8.03 -4.97
CA ILE A 66 2.18 6.63 -4.85
C ILE A 66 3.46 5.79 -4.76
N LEU A 67 3.50 4.81 -3.86
CA LEU A 67 4.46 3.73 -3.95
C LEU A 67 3.96 2.73 -5.01
N PRO A 68 4.65 2.56 -6.16
CA PRO A 68 4.18 1.71 -7.25
C PRO A 68 4.35 0.21 -6.95
N TYR A 69 4.68 -0.15 -5.72
CA TYR A 69 4.85 -1.51 -5.23
C TYR A 69 4.17 -1.66 -3.86
N PRO A 70 3.64 -2.85 -3.57
CA PRO A 70 3.03 -3.11 -2.28
C PRO A 70 4.08 -3.14 -1.17
N VAL A 71 3.67 -2.66 0.00
CA VAL A 71 4.42 -2.74 1.25
C VAL A 71 3.63 -3.57 2.26
N HIS A 72 4.32 -4.16 3.23
CA HIS A 72 3.67 -4.89 4.31
C HIS A 72 3.43 -3.95 5.49
N ILE A 73 2.17 -3.85 5.90
CA ILE A 73 1.74 -3.13 7.11
C ILE A 73 0.89 -4.12 7.90
N ASP A 74 1.28 -4.42 9.14
CA ASP A 74 0.59 -5.41 9.99
C ASP A 74 0.39 -6.78 9.31
N ASP A 75 1.43 -7.31 8.64
CA ASP A 75 1.40 -8.56 7.85
C ASP A 75 0.43 -8.56 6.64
N GLN A 76 -0.14 -7.41 6.29
CA GLN A 76 -1.01 -7.24 5.12
C GLN A 76 -0.31 -6.48 4.00
N LEU A 77 -0.52 -6.93 2.76
CA LEU A 77 -0.05 -6.20 1.56
C LEU A 77 -0.93 -4.97 1.37
N ARG A 78 -0.32 -3.78 1.44
CA ARG A 78 -0.99 -2.50 1.23
C ARG A 78 -0.27 -1.66 0.19
N LEU A 79 -1.05 -0.88 -0.54
CA LEU A 79 -0.53 0.17 -1.43
C LEU A 79 -0.53 1.48 -0.65
N LEU A 80 0.60 2.19 -0.67
CA LEU A 80 0.74 3.45 0.06
C LEU A 80 0.67 4.64 -0.91
N LEU A 81 -0.12 5.64 -0.55
CA LEU A 81 -0.32 6.88 -1.30
C LEU A 81 -0.09 8.08 -0.40
N LEU A 82 0.43 9.17 -0.98
CA LEU A 82 0.54 10.46 -0.31
C LEU A 82 -0.55 11.39 -0.84
N SER A 83 -1.50 11.72 0.03
CA SER A 83 -2.57 12.68 -0.25
C SER A 83 -2.01 14.07 -0.53
N THR A 84 -2.73 14.85 -1.34
CA THR A 84 -2.45 16.29 -1.53
C THR A 84 -2.63 17.09 -0.24
N GLN A 85 -3.32 16.53 0.76
CA GLN A 85 -3.47 17.09 2.11
C GLN A 85 -2.27 16.79 3.02
N GLY A 86 -1.31 15.99 2.57
CA GLY A 86 -0.12 15.63 3.33
C GLY A 86 -0.24 14.37 4.17
N ASP A 87 -1.38 13.68 4.13
CA ASP A 87 -1.60 12.42 4.85
C ASP A 87 -1.19 11.19 4.03
N LEU A 88 -0.69 10.16 4.71
CA LEU A 88 -0.45 8.84 4.13
C LEU A 88 -1.72 7.99 4.18
N LEU A 89 -2.11 7.48 3.01
CA LEU A 89 -3.24 6.59 2.83
C LEU A 89 -2.74 5.20 2.45
N ASP A 90 -3.20 4.17 3.15
CA ASP A 90 -2.93 2.78 2.84
C ASP A 90 -4.20 2.06 2.37
N ILE A 91 -4.10 1.41 1.22
CA ILE A 91 -5.20 0.66 0.62
C ILE A 91 -4.85 -0.82 0.68
N ASP A 92 -5.75 -1.62 1.27
CA ASP A 92 -5.62 -3.07 1.31
C ASP A 92 -5.61 -3.65 -0.10
N LEU A 93 -4.56 -4.41 -0.42
CA LEU A 93 -4.51 -5.22 -1.64
C LEU A 93 -5.04 -6.62 -1.31
N PRO A 94 -6.10 -7.08 -1.99
CA PRO A 94 -6.54 -8.46 -1.81
C PRO A 94 -5.41 -9.40 -2.25
N SER A 95 -5.08 -10.39 -1.42
CA SER A 95 -4.15 -11.43 -1.84
C SER A 95 -4.67 -12.09 -3.12
N ALA A 96 -3.76 -12.40 -4.04
CA ALA A 96 -4.07 -13.10 -5.28
C ALA A 96 -4.81 -14.45 -5.04
N ASP A 97 -4.76 -14.97 -3.81
CA ASP A 97 -5.48 -16.16 -3.37
C ASP A 97 -7.01 -16.05 -3.35
N ARG A 98 -7.60 -14.84 -3.50
CA ARG A 98 -9.06 -14.73 -3.70
C ARG A 98 -9.56 -15.42 -4.97
N GLN A 99 -8.70 -15.65 -5.97
CA GLN A 99 -9.09 -16.38 -7.18
C GLN A 99 -9.04 -17.91 -7.02
N LYS A 100 -8.55 -18.46 -5.90
CA LYS A 100 -8.36 -19.92 -5.73
C LYS A 100 -9.18 -20.59 -4.63
N SER A 101 -10.23 -19.96 -4.13
CA SER A 101 -11.14 -20.58 -3.14
C SER A 101 -12.59 -20.60 -3.60
N ALA A 102 -12.84 -21.12 -4.80
CA ALA A 102 -14.10 -21.76 -5.13
C ALA A 102 -13.82 -23.25 -5.41
N LYS A 103 -14.34 -24.12 -4.54
CA LYS A 103 -14.27 -25.60 -4.52
C LYS A 103 -13.21 -26.24 -3.62
N ALA A 104 -13.46 -26.18 -2.32
CA ALA A 104 -13.16 -27.29 -1.42
C ALA A 104 -14.08 -27.21 -0.19
N GLY A 105 -15.37 -27.50 -0.36
CA GLY A 105 -16.29 -27.46 0.77
C GLY A 105 -17.77 -27.54 0.43
N ASP A 106 -18.20 -28.51 -0.36
CA ASP A 106 -19.52 -29.12 -0.12
C ASP A 106 -19.51 -30.55 -0.65
N ARG A 107 -19.34 -31.50 0.26
CA ARG A 107 -19.44 -32.93 -0.01
C ARG A 107 -20.82 -33.35 0.48
N PRO A 108 -21.85 -33.47 -0.39
CA PRO A 108 -23.13 -33.95 0.08
C PRO A 108 -22.98 -35.40 0.56
N ALA A 109 -23.43 -35.62 1.80
CA ALA A 109 -23.33 -36.87 2.51
C ALA A 109 -23.95 -38.03 1.72
N LYS A 110 -23.15 -39.07 1.44
CA LYS A 110 -23.61 -40.41 1.07
C LYS A 110 -24.66 -40.85 2.11
N ARG A 111 -25.95 -40.85 1.73
CA ARG A 111 -27.01 -41.49 2.53
C ARG A 111 -26.64 -42.97 2.72
N LYS A 112 -26.35 -43.37 3.97
CA LYS A 112 -26.16 -44.77 4.33
C LYS A 112 -27.48 -45.33 4.91
N LYS A 113 -28.04 -46.28 4.16
CA LYS A 113 -28.69 -47.57 4.55
C LYS A 113 -30.00 -47.53 5.37
N PRO A 114 -30.90 -48.50 5.14
CA PRO A 114 -30.73 -49.79 5.79
C PRO A 114 -30.88 -51.02 4.84
N PRO A 115 -30.33 -52.18 5.23
CA PRO A 115 -30.59 -53.46 4.59
C PRO A 115 -31.71 -54.23 5.33
N ALA A 116 -32.55 -54.96 4.60
CA ALA A 116 -33.25 -56.16 5.07
C ALA A 116 -34.08 -56.71 3.89
N LYS A 117 -34.24 -57.99 3.59
CA LYS A 117 -33.63 -59.30 3.92
C LYS A 117 -34.32 -60.28 2.91
N PRO A 118 -33.76 -61.47 2.62
CA PRO A 118 -34.30 -62.41 1.65
C PRO A 118 -35.29 -63.43 2.27
N LYS A 119 -35.88 -64.27 1.39
CA LYS A 119 -36.70 -65.51 1.57
C LYS A 119 -38.22 -65.31 1.41
N ALA A 120 -39.04 -66.25 0.94
CA ALA A 120 -38.93 -67.50 0.17
C ALA A 120 -40.39 -67.96 -0.07
N ASP A 121 -40.70 -68.50 -1.25
CA ASP A 121 -41.43 -69.78 -1.47
C ASP A 121 -41.32 -70.14 -2.96
#